data_AF-A0A538IJ05-F1
#
_entry.id   AF-A0A538IJ05-F1
#
_cell.length_a   1.000
_cell.length_b   1.000
_cell.length_c   1.000
_cell.angle_alpha   90.00
_cell.angle_beta   90.00
_cell.angle_gamma   90.00
#
_symmetry.space_group_name_H-M   'P 1'
#
loop_
_entity.id
_entity.type
_entity.pdbx_description
1 polymer ?
#
loop_
_entity_poly.entity_id
_entity_poly.type
_entity_poly.pdbx_seq_one_letter_code
_entity_poly.pdbx_strand_id
1 'polypeptide(L)'
;MPKRLVIVESPAKARTIAGYLGPDFVVESSVGHIRDLPDSAAEIPERYKGEPWARLGVDVEHGFEPLYVVDPDKKKTVAQLRKQLADADELLLATDEDREGEAIASHLLEVLKPKVPARRMVFHEITRDAIERALDETREVDERLVDAQESRRILDRLYGYEVSPVLWKKIMRGLSAGRVQSVATRLVVQRERERMAFRAAEWWDLLGTFDPESFEARLVSVDGQRVAQGRDFGPDGELRTEAFRLDEAAARGLAERLEGAAFHVGRVERKPYVRRPSPPFMTSTLQQEASRKLRYSAQTTMRLAQRLYENGYITYMRTDSTTLSESALTAAREQATSLFGADFVPPEPRRYERKVKNAQEAHEAIRPSGDRFRTPQEVRGEVSPDEHALYELIWMRTIASQMKDAQGQTVSLRIAGESNTGESLEFGASGTVITFRGFLAAYEEGRDDDRPAKDDDEERRLPNLAEGDAVE
;
A
#
# COMPACT_ATOMS: atom_id res chain seq x y z
N MET A 1 3.81 -4.70 46.14
CA MET A 1 4.90 -4.73 45.14
C MET A 1 4.91 -3.40 44.42
N PRO A 2 6.06 -2.95 43.88
CA PRO A 2 6.13 -1.67 43.22
C PRO A 2 5.20 -1.65 42.01
N LYS A 3 4.35 -0.63 41.90
CA LYS A 3 3.36 -0.49 40.82
C LYS A 3 3.98 0.27 39.66
N ARG A 4 4.03 -0.33 38.48
CA ARG A 4 4.52 0.35 37.27
C ARG A 4 3.34 0.89 36.46
N LEU A 5 3.38 2.17 36.12
CA LEU A 5 2.38 2.78 35.24
C LEU A 5 2.84 2.68 33.79
N VAL A 6 2.04 2.05 32.94
CA VAL A 6 2.26 1.97 31.49
C VAL A 6 1.27 2.87 30.79
N ILE A 7 1.73 3.78 29.93
CA ILE A 7 0.86 4.66 29.14
C ILE A 7 0.97 4.32 27.66
N VAL A 8 -0.16 4.06 27.02
CA VAL A 8 -0.31 3.82 25.58
C VAL A 8 -1.29 4.82 24.96
N GLU A 9 -1.44 4.84 23.63
CA GLU A 9 -2.29 5.83 22.96
C GLU A 9 -3.78 5.51 22.99
N SER A 10 -4.17 4.23 23.01
CA SER A 10 -5.56 3.84 22.82
C SER A 10 -6.07 2.87 23.90
N PRO A 11 -7.38 2.92 24.22
CA PRO A 11 -7.97 2.01 25.20
C PRO A 11 -7.92 0.54 24.79
N ALA A 12 -7.94 0.24 23.48
CA ALA A 12 -7.84 -1.13 22.99
C ALA A 12 -6.44 -1.70 23.26
N LYS A 13 -5.40 -0.95 22.88
CA LYS A 13 -4.00 -1.29 23.17
C LYS A 13 -3.74 -1.47 24.67
N ALA A 14 -4.35 -0.61 25.50
CA ALA A 14 -4.22 -0.70 26.95
C ALA A 14 -4.79 -2.02 27.49
N ARG A 15 -5.99 -2.43 27.04
CA ARG A 15 -6.60 -3.71 27.42
C ARG A 15 -5.78 -4.92 26.97
N THR A 16 -5.29 -4.90 25.73
CA THR A 16 -4.48 -6.01 25.18
C THR A 16 -3.19 -6.18 25.96
N ILE A 17 -2.44 -5.08 26.17
CA ILE A 17 -1.17 -5.11 26.90
C ILE A 17 -1.40 -5.46 28.38
N ALA A 18 -2.45 -4.95 29.02
CA ALA A 18 -2.81 -5.34 30.39
C ALA A 18 -3.14 -6.83 30.53
N GLY A 19 -3.59 -7.51 29.47
CA GLY A 19 -3.80 -8.96 29.49
C GLY A 19 -2.49 -9.77 29.42
N TYR A 20 -1.43 -9.18 28.88
CA TYR A 20 -0.09 -9.78 28.85
C TYR A 20 0.71 -9.45 30.12
N LEU A 21 0.57 -8.23 30.60
CA LEU A 21 1.21 -7.75 31.82
C LEU A 21 0.47 -8.24 33.07
N GLY A 22 1.23 -8.61 34.10
CA GLY A 22 0.68 -9.10 35.36
C GLY A 22 0.09 -7.99 36.25
N PRO A 23 -0.38 -8.35 37.46
CA PRO A 23 -1.02 -7.42 38.40
C PRO A 23 -0.10 -6.30 38.94
N ASP A 24 1.21 -6.36 38.68
CA ASP A 24 2.19 -5.34 39.06
C ASP A 24 2.18 -4.11 38.14
N PHE A 25 1.42 -4.15 37.03
CA PHE A 25 1.30 -3.08 36.05
C PHE A 25 -0.10 -2.45 36.06
N VAL A 26 -0.14 -1.13 35.99
CA VAL A 26 -1.35 -0.36 35.69
C VAL A 26 -1.19 0.18 34.28
N VAL A 27 -2.05 -0.24 33.35
CA VAL A 27 -1.97 0.18 31.95
C VAL A 27 -3.10 1.16 31.63
N GLU A 28 -2.75 2.36 31.19
CA GLU A 28 -3.70 3.42 30.83
C GLU A 28 -3.48 3.96 29.42
N SER A 29 -4.53 4.63 28.92
CA SER A 29 -4.54 5.27 27.61
C SER A 29 -4.47 6.79 27.73
N SER A 30 -3.58 7.44 26.97
CA SER A 30 -3.56 8.90 26.76
C SER A 30 -4.69 9.37 25.83
N VAL A 31 -5.26 8.45 25.03
CA VAL A 31 -6.25 8.74 23.99
C VAL A 31 -5.63 9.63 22.90
N GLY A 32 -4.44 9.25 22.42
CA GLY A 32 -3.65 9.99 21.44
C GLY A 32 -2.85 11.14 22.05
N HIS A 33 -2.69 12.22 21.28
CA HIS A 33 -2.06 13.46 21.73
C HIS A 33 -2.85 14.08 22.92
N ILE A 34 -2.11 14.64 23.87
CA ILE A 34 -2.65 15.31 25.06
C ILE A 34 -2.48 16.84 25.04
N ARG A 35 -1.69 17.34 24.09
CA ARG A 35 -1.44 18.75 23.87
C ARG A 35 -1.23 19.00 22.39
N ASP A 36 -1.56 20.20 21.95
CA ASP A 36 -1.28 20.71 20.62
C ASP A 36 -1.03 22.22 20.67
N LEU A 37 -0.69 22.82 19.54
CA LEU A 37 -0.68 24.27 19.36
C LEU A 37 -2.12 24.81 19.48
N PRO A 38 -2.35 26.00 20.06
CA PRO A 38 -3.69 26.54 20.26
C PRO A 38 -4.44 26.66 18.93
N ASP A 39 -5.68 26.18 18.92
CA ASP A 39 -6.59 26.29 17.76
C ASP A 39 -7.46 27.55 17.84
N SER A 40 -7.67 28.05 19.07
CA SER A 40 -8.47 29.24 19.34
C SER A 40 -7.80 30.19 20.32
N ALA A 41 -8.20 31.47 20.28
CA ALA A 41 -7.70 32.47 21.23
C ALA A 41 -8.08 32.16 22.69
N ALA A 42 -9.12 31.34 22.90
CA ALA A 42 -9.57 30.94 24.23
C ALA A 42 -8.62 29.94 24.91
N GLU A 43 -7.85 29.19 24.12
CA GLU A 43 -6.89 28.21 24.64
C GLU A 43 -5.55 28.84 25.06
N ILE A 44 -5.26 30.07 24.61
CA ILE A 44 -4.01 30.77 24.90
C ILE A 44 -3.95 31.10 26.41
N PRO A 45 -2.92 30.63 27.14
CA PRO A 45 -2.73 30.94 28.55
C PRO A 45 -2.59 32.45 28.79
N GLU A 46 -3.08 32.95 29.93
CA GLU A 46 -3.09 34.39 30.25
C GLU A 46 -1.72 35.06 30.09
N ARG A 47 -0.65 34.37 30.50
CA ARG A 47 0.74 34.84 30.40
C ARG A 47 1.21 35.13 28.97
N TYR A 48 0.58 34.52 27.96
CA TYR A 48 0.94 34.68 26.54
C TYR A 48 -0.11 35.47 25.74
N LYS A 49 -1.24 35.87 26.33
CA LYS A 49 -2.31 36.59 25.59
C LYS A 49 -1.87 37.95 25.02
N GLY A 50 -0.85 38.57 25.63
CA GLY A 50 -0.26 39.82 25.13
C GLY A 50 0.74 39.63 23.99
N GLU A 51 1.16 38.40 23.73
CA GLU A 51 2.21 38.11 22.75
C GLU A 51 1.62 38.04 21.32
N PRO A 52 2.15 38.79 20.33
CA PRO A 52 1.62 38.80 18.96
C PRO A 52 1.63 37.42 18.29
N TRP A 53 2.61 36.59 18.62
CA TRP A 53 2.82 35.27 18.05
C TRP A 53 1.95 34.18 18.71
N ALA A 54 1.34 34.44 19.88
CA ALA A 54 0.62 33.41 20.64
C ALA A 54 -0.59 32.84 19.89
N ARG A 55 -1.22 33.64 19.01
CA ARG A 55 -2.31 33.17 18.14
C ARG A 55 -1.82 32.25 17.02
N LEU A 56 -0.61 32.48 16.53
CA LEU A 56 0.06 31.53 15.62
C LEU A 56 0.48 30.27 16.38
N GLY A 57 0.79 30.42 17.66
CA GLY A 57 1.26 29.35 18.54
C GLY A 57 2.73 28.99 18.30
N VAL A 58 3.46 29.79 17.53
CA VAL A 58 4.88 29.58 17.21
C VAL A 58 5.59 30.93 17.23
N ASP A 59 6.62 31.07 18.07
CA ASP A 59 7.49 32.25 18.10
C ASP A 59 8.59 32.14 17.05
N VAL A 60 8.35 32.70 15.87
CA VAL A 60 9.29 32.66 14.73
C VAL A 60 10.54 33.52 14.94
N GLU A 61 10.53 34.44 15.91
CA GLU A 61 11.68 35.32 16.19
C GLU A 61 12.65 34.67 17.20
N HIS A 62 12.14 33.80 18.07
CA HIS A 62 12.90 33.11 19.10
C HIS A 62 13.09 31.62 18.82
N GLY A 63 13.57 31.29 17.61
CA GLY A 63 13.96 29.92 17.28
C GLY A 63 12.80 28.96 17.04
N PHE A 64 11.62 29.48 16.67
CA PHE A 64 10.40 28.70 16.41
C PHE A 64 9.81 28.04 17.66
N GLU A 65 9.98 28.64 18.84
CA GLU A 65 9.44 28.08 20.09
C GLU A 65 7.91 27.86 20.00
N PRO A 66 7.41 26.62 20.18
CA PRO A 66 5.99 26.33 20.09
C PRO A 66 5.27 26.59 21.42
N LEU A 67 4.10 27.21 21.35
CA LEU A 67 3.16 27.27 22.47
C LEU A 67 2.26 26.04 22.44
N TYR A 68 2.63 25.01 23.19
CA TYR A 68 1.75 23.87 23.42
C TYR A 68 0.78 24.11 24.57
N VAL A 69 -0.47 23.72 24.37
CA VAL A 69 -1.56 23.79 25.35
C VAL A 69 -2.19 22.41 25.51
N VAL A 70 -2.58 22.05 26.74
CA VAL A 70 -3.32 20.81 26.97
C VAL A 70 -4.72 20.96 26.40
N ASP A 71 -5.09 20.06 25.50
CA ASP A 71 -6.41 20.06 24.87
C ASP A 71 -7.51 20.07 25.94
N PRO A 72 -8.56 20.91 25.81
CA PRO A 72 -9.64 20.98 26.78
C PRO A 72 -10.26 19.61 27.10
N ASP A 73 -10.42 18.77 26.08
CA ASP A 73 -11.02 17.44 26.19
C ASP A 73 -10.09 16.41 26.87
N LYS A 74 -8.79 16.69 26.95
CA LYS A 74 -7.77 15.80 27.53
C LYS A 74 -7.45 16.12 28.99
N LYS A 75 -7.98 17.23 29.54
CA LYS A 75 -7.72 17.64 30.94
C LYS A 75 -8.08 16.56 31.97
N LYS A 76 -9.20 15.86 31.76
CA LYS A 76 -9.61 14.75 32.64
C LYS A 76 -8.64 13.58 32.58
N THR A 77 -8.22 13.20 31.37
CA THR A 77 -7.22 12.14 31.15
C THR A 77 -5.89 12.49 31.83
N VAL A 78 -5.38 13.71 31.62
CA VAL A 78 -4.15 14.18 32.26
C VAL A 78 -4.25 14.15 33.78
N ALA A 79 -5.37 14.59 34.35
CA ALA A 79 -5.59 14.53 35.80
C ALA A 79 -5.57 13.09 36.35
N GLN A 80 -6.19 12.15 35.62
CA GLN A 80 -6.18 10.73 35.97
C GLN A 80 -4.77 10.12 35.89
N LEU A 81 -4.02 10.40 34.82
CA LEU A 81 -2.64 9.93 34.65
C LEU A 81 -1.73 10.47 35.76
N ARG A 82 -1.86 11.75 36.14
CA ARG A 82 -1.12 12.32 37.28
C ARG A 82 -1.42 11.60 38.59
N LYS A 83 -2.69 11.28 38.83
CA LYS A 83 -3.11 10.58 40.04
C LYS A 83 -2.45 9.21 40.13
N GLN A 84 -2.47 8.44 39.05
CA GLN A 84 -1.85 7.10 39.05
C GLN A 84 -0.33 7.15 39.08
N LEU A 85 0.29 8.14 38.43
CA LEU A 85 1.73 8.33 38.47
C LEU A 85 2.23 8.65 39.89
N ALA A 86 1.40 9.28 40.74
CA ALA A 86 1.74 9.54 42.13
C ALA A 86 1.82 8.25 42.98
N ASP A 87 1.12 7.19 42.57
CA ASP A 87 1.09 5.88 43.25
C ASP A 87 2.04 4.86 42.59
N ALA A 88 2.76 5.24 41.54
CA ALA A 88 3.63 4.37 40.75
C ALA A 88 5.11 4.58 41.12
N ASP A 89 5.89 3.51 41.07
CA ASP A 89 7.34 3.53 41.32
C ASP A 89 8.15 3.74 40.03
N GLU A 90 7.51 3.57 38.87
CA GLU A 90 8.11 3.71 37.54
C GLU A 90 7.03 4.03 36.49
N LEU A 91 7.41 4.80 35.47
CA LEU A 91 6.60 5.12 34.30
C LEU A 91 7.18 4.46 33.05
N LEU A 92 6.34 3.75 32.29
CA LEU A 92 6.68 3.15 31.00
C LEU A 92 5.85 3.81 29.90
N LEU A 93 6.53 4.42 28.93
CA LEU A 93 5.92 5.06 27.77
C LEU A 93 5.90 4.07 26.61
N ALA A 94 4.72 3.52 26.33
CA ALA A 94 4.48 2.40 25.43
C ALA A 94 3.76 2.84 24.14
N THR A 95 4.09 4.04 23.66
CA THR A 95 3.58 4.58 22.39
C THR A 95 4.17 3.85 21.19
N ASP A 96 3.53 3.97 20.03
CA ASP A 96 3.95 3.43 18.75
C ASP A 96 5.36 3.90 18.39
N GLU A 97 6.11 3.04 17.70
CA GLU A 97 7.52 3.27 17.36
C GLU A 97 7.70 4.15 16.11
N ASP A 98 6.90 5.21 15.98
CA ASP A 98 7.06 6.23 14.95
C ASP A 98 7.27 7.61 15.57
N ARG A 99 7.63 8.61 14.77
CA ARG A 99 7.81 9.98 15.26
C ARG A 99 6.56 10.57 15.96
N GLU A 100 5.35 10.13 15.62
CA GLU A 100 4.13 10.61 16.27
C GLU A 100 4.02 10.03 17.69
N GLY A 101 4.26 8.72 17.84
CA GLY A 101 4.32 8.07 19.14
C GLY A 101 5.45 8.62 20.02
N GLU A 102 6.59 8.97 19.43
CA GLU A 102 7.71 9.59 20.14
C GLU A 102 7.38 11.01 20.64
N ALA A 103 6.70 11.81 19.81
CA ALA A 103 6.20 13.12 20.23
C ALA A 103 5.14 13.03 21.34
N ILE A 104 4.24 12.02 21.28
CA ILE A 104 3.27 11.77 22.37
C ILE A 104 4.00 11.40 23.66
N ALA A 105 5.04 10.55 23.59
CA ALA A 105 5.86 10.19 24.75
C ALA A 105 6.55 11.42 25.36
N SER A 106 7.16 12.27 24.54
CA SER A 106 7.78 13.53 25.00
C SER A 106 6.75 14.48 25.65
N HIS A 107 5.60 14.67 25.00
CA HIS A 107 4.51 15.48 25.56
C HIS A 107 4.00 14.95 26.91
N LEU A 108 3.92 13.63 27.09
CA LEU A 108 3.57 13.01 28.37
C LEU A 108 4.61 13.32 29.44
N LEU A 109 5.92 13.27 29.13
CA LEU A 109 6.98 13.64 30.07
C LEU A 109 6.87 15.10 30.49
N GLU A 110 6.71 16.01 29.53
CA GLU A 110 6.61 17.45 29.80
C GLU A 110 5.38 17.82 30.63
N VAL A 111 4.23 17.21 30.31
CA VAL A 111 2.98 17.48 31.02
C VAL A 111 3.01 16.82 32.39
N LEU A 112 3.30 15.52 32.49
CA LEU A 112 3.19 14.78 33.74
C LEU A 112 4.31 15.13 34.74
N LYS A 113 5.51 15.47 34.25
CA LYS A 113 6.71 15.77 35.06
C LYS A 113 6.99 14.68 36.09
N PRO A 114 7.25 13.43 35.65
CA PRO A 114 7.45 12.30 36.55
C PRO A 114 8.60 12.58 37.53
N LYS A 115 8.41 12.16 38.79
CA LYS A 115 9.43 12.17 39.85
C LYS A 115 10.04 10.79 40.09
N VAL A 116 9.63 9.82 39.28
CA VAL A 116 10.06 8.44 39.26
C VAL A 116 10.75 8.14 37.93
N PRO A 117 11.56 7.07 37.82
CA PRO A 117 12.15 6.68 36.55
C PRO A 117 11.08 6.56 35.45
N ALA A 118 11.37 7.15 34.29
CA ALA A 118 10.53 7.03 33.10
C ALA A 118 11.35 6.38 31.99
N ARG A 119 10.80 5.33 31.36
CA ARG A 119 11.49 4.58 30.30
C ARG A 119 10.58 4.42 29.07
N ARG A 120 11.17 4.41 27.88
CA ARG A 120 10.48 4.22 26.61
C ARG A 120 10.46 2.73 26.25
N MET A 121 9.27 2.17 26.10
CA MET A 121 9.02 0.77 25.73
C MET A 121 8.52 0.69 24.28
N VAL A 122 9.31 0.11 23.38
CA VAL A 122 9.00 0.02 21.93
C VAL A 122 8.74 -1.42 21.50
N PHE A 123 7.82 -1.60 20.55
CA PHE A 123 7.48 -2.89 19.97
C PHE A 123 6.73 -2.67 18.65
N HIS A 124 6.85 -3.63 17.74
CA HIS A 124 6.28 -3.58 16.40
C HIS A 124 5.11 -4.57 16.22
N GLU A 125 4.81 -5.36 17.25
CA GLU A 125 3.61 -6.19 17.37
C GLU A 125 3.22 -6.34 18.84
N ILE A 126 1.95 -6.68 19.08
CA ILE A 126 1.41 -6.83 20.44
C ILE A 126 1.16 -8.31 20.72
N THR A 127 2.24 -9.02 21.06
CA THR A 127 2.22 -10.41 21.54
C THR A 127 2.81 -10.46 22.94
N ARG A 128 2.54 -11.55 23.69
CA ARG A 128 3.14 -11.74 25.03
C ARG A 128 4.66 -11.61 24.98
N ASP A 129 5.30 -12.36 24.09
CA ASP A 129 6.78 -12.40 23.99
C ASP A 129 7.37 -11.05 23.55
N ALA A 130 6.71 -10.33 22.64
CA ALA A 130 7.15 -9.01 22.21
C ALA A 130 7.07 -7.97 23.34
N ILE A 131 5.99 -8.00 24.13
CA ILE A 131 5.81 -7.10 25.27
C ILE A 131 6.78 -7.44 26.40
N GLU A 132 7.01 -8.72 26.69
CA GLU A 132 7.99 -9.16 27.69
C GLU A 132 9.41 -8.73 27.30
N ARG A 133 9.80 -8.91 26.04
CA ARG A 133 11.10 -8.43 25.52
C ARG A 133 11.23 -6.90 25.61
N ALA A 134 10.18 -6.17 25.26
CA ALA A 134 10.18 -4.71 25.31
C ALA A 134 10.34 -4.13 26.72
N LEU A 135 9.93 -4.87 27.76
CA LEU A 135 10.14 -4.49 29.16
C LEU A 135 11.62 -4.55 29.58
N ASP A 136 12.37 -5.50 29.01
CA ASP A 136 13.79 -5.70 29.30
C ASP A 136 14.67 -4.77 28.43
N GLU A 137 14.22 -4.44 27.22
CA GLU A 137 14.97 -3.66 26.22
C GLU A 137 14.44 -2.22 26.06
N THR A 138 14.19 -1.54 27.18
CA THR A 138 13.74 -0.14 27.16
C THR A 138 14.84 0.82 26.70
N ARG A 139 14.45 1.95 26.11
CA ARG A 139 15.35 3.06 25.73
C ARG A 139 14.90 4.40 26.31
N GLU A 140 15.65 5.46 26.02
CA GLU A 140 15.21 6.84 26.23
C GLU A 140 14.37 7.32 25.04
N VAL A 141 13.63 8.41 25.23
CA VAL A 141 12.94 9.12 24.15
C VAL A 141 13.98 9.64 23.14
N ASP A 142 13.76 9.40 21.85
CA ASP A 142 14.61 9.90 20.78
C ASP A 142 14.20 11.31 20.39
N GLU A 143 14.90 12.29 20.96
CA GLU A 143 14.67 13.72 20.70
C GLU A 143 14.75 14.07 19.21
N ARG A 144 15.49 13.34 18.37
CA ARG A 144 15.54 13.62 16.93
C ARG A 144 14.23 13.29 16.23
N LEU A 145 13.53 12.25 16.69
CA LEU A 145 12.21 11.90 16.16
C LEU A 145 11.16 12.91 16.65
N VAL A 146 11.27 13.36 17.90
CA VAL A 146 10.44 14.44 18.46
C VAL A 146 10.62 15.73 17.64
N ASP A 147 11.86 16.18 17.45
CA ASP A 147 12.21 17.36 16.65
C ASP A 147 11.68 17.25 15.22
N ALA A 148 11.75 16.06 14.62
CA ALA A 148 11.24 15.83 13.26
C ALA A 148 9.71 15.93 13.19
N GLN A 149 9.00 15.48 14.23
CA GLN A 149 7.55 15.61 14.34
C GLN A 149 7.15 17.07 14.58
N GLU A 150 7.81 17.74 15.53
CA GLU A 150 7.57 19.14 15.87
C GLU A 150 7.86 20.07 14.67
N SER A 151 8.98 19.86 13.98
CA SER A 151 9.34 20.59 12.76
C SER A 151 8.24 20.49 11.71
N ARG A 152 7.67 19.29 11.53
CA ARG A 152 6.53 19.09 10.62
C ARG A 152 5.29 19.83 11.11
N ARG A 153 4.99 19.76 12.41
CA ARG A 153 3.83 20.41 13.03
C ARG A 153 3.86 21.92 12.88
N ILE A 154 5.03 22.52 13.11
CA ILE A 154 5.30 23.96 12.92
C ILE A 154 5.22 24.33 11.44
N LEU A 155 5.86 23.57 10.55
CA LEU A 155 5.81 23.81 9.11
C LEU A 155 4.38 23.86 8.59
N ASP A 156 3.55 22.89 8.97
CA ASP A 156 2.16 22.82 8.53
C ASP A 156 1.32 23.96 9.16
N ARG A 157 1.64 24.40 10.39
CA ARG A 157 1.03 25.59 11.03
C ARG A 157 1.36 26.88 10.29
N LEU A 158 2.63 27.13 9.99
CA LEU A 158 3.08 28.31 9.25
C LEU A 158 2.48 28.34 7.84
N TYR A 159 2.52 27.22 7.11
CA TYR A 159 1.93 27.12 5.78
C TYR A 159 0.42 27.42 5.80
N GLY A 160 -0.30 26.83 6.75
CA GLY A 160 -1.74 27.04 6.90
C GLY A 160 -2.10 28.49 7.18
N TYR A 161 -1.41 29.13 8.12
CA TYR A 161 -1.66 30.52 8.53
C TYR A 161 -1.33 31.55 7.45
N GLU A 162 -0.25 31.34 6.70
CA GLU A 162 0.16 32.29 5.65
C GLU A 162 -0.66 32.12 4.37
N VAL A 163 -0.97 30.89 3.97
CA VAL A 163 -1.57 30.62 2.65
C VAL A 163 -3.10 30.69 2.67
N SER A 164 -3.78 30.27 3.75
CA SER A 164 -5.25 30.26 3.80
C SER A 164 -5.90 31.63 3.58
N PRO A 165 -5.39 32.76 4.15
CA PRO A 165 -5.92 34.09 3.88
C PRO A 165 -5.85 34.50 2.41
N VAL A 166 -4.85 34.03 1.67
CA VAL A 166 -4.75 34.26 0.22
C VAL A 166 -5.88 33.55 -0.51
N LEU A 167 -6.16 32.28 -0.17
CA LEU A 167 -7.27 31.51 -0.74
C LEU A 167 -8.62 32.18 -0.45
N TRP A 168 -8.82 32.71 0.76
CA TRP A 168 -10.06 33.41 1.11
C TRP A 168 -10.29 34.68 0.32
N LYS A 169 -9.22 35.44 0.05
CA LYS A 169 -9.28 36.69 -0.72
C LYS A 169 -9.43 36.45 -2.22
N LYS A 170 -8.86 35.36 -2.75
CA LYS A 170 -8.74 35.11 -4.20
C LYS A 170 -9.71 34.07 -4.76
N ILE A 171 -10.23 33.18 -3.91
CA ILE A 171 -11.08 32.06 -4.34
C ILE A 171 -12.40 32.06 -3.54
N MET A 172 -12.37 31.64 -2.27
CA MET A 172 -13.56 31.52 -1.44
C MET A 172 -13.18 31.51 0.05
N ARG A 173 -13.96 32.21 0.88
CA ARG A 173 -13.82 32.17 2.34
C ARG A 173 -14.09 30.75 2.87
N GLY A 174 -13.32 30.34 3.87
CA GLY A 174 -13.48 29.03 4.53
C GLY A 174 -12.63 27.90 3.93
N LEU A 175 -11.88 28.14 2.85
CA LEU A 175 -10.92 27.16 2.32
C LEU A 175 -9.69 27.02 3.24
N SER A 176 -9.22 25.79 3.45
CA SER A 176 -7.97 25.54 4.17
C SER A 176 -6.80 25.33 3.21
N ALA A 177 -5.64 25.91 3.52
CA ALA A 177 -4.41 25.63 2.80
C ALA A 177 -3.71 24.40 3.40
N GLY A 178 -3.48 23.39 2.57
CA GLY A 178 -2.70 22.20 2.94
C GLY A 178 -1.54 21.98 1.97
N ARG A 179 -0.31 21.95 2.50
CA ARG A 179 0.91 21.80 1.70
C ARG A 179 0.94 20.50 0.89
N VAL A 180 0.63 19.37 1.54
CA VAL A 180 0.61 18.05 0.87
C VAL A 180 -0.71 17.84 0.11
N GLN A 181 -1.83 18.28 0.68
CA GLN A 181 -3.16 18.14 0.06
C GLN A 181 -3.25 18.86 -1.29
N SER A 182 -2.71 20.09 -1.39
CA SER A 182 -2.74 20.86 -2.64
C SER A 182 -1.95 20.20 -3.77
N VAL A 183 -0.85 19.52 -3.47
CA VAL A 183 -0.09 18.74 -4.46
C VAL A 183 -0.87 17.52 -4.92
N ALA A 184 -1.52 16.79 -4.00
CA ALA A 184 -2.39 15.67 -4.36
C ALA A 184 -3.55 16.12 -5.27
N THR A 185 -4.23 17.22 -4.91
CA THR A 185 -5.27 17.83 -5.75
C THR A 185 -4.71 18.24 -7.12
N ARG A 186 -3.50 18.81 -7.17
CA ARG A 186 -2.84 19.17 -8.42
C ARG A 186 -2.63 17.95 -9.34
N LEU A 187 -2.22 16.80 -8.81
CA LEU A 187 -2.04 15.58 -9.62
C LEU A 187 -3.36 15.14 -10.29
N VAL A 188 -4.46 15.18 -9.55
CA VAL A 188 -5.81 14.86 -10.09
C VAL A 188 -6.20 15.88 -11.17
N VAL A 189 -6.03 17.18 -10.90
CA VAL A 189 -6.34 18.23 -11.88
C VAL A 189 -5.46 18.14 -13.12
N GLN A 190 -4.19 17.76 -12.99
CA GLN A 190 -3.30 17.55 -14.13
C GLN A 190 -3.77 16.40 -15.01
N ARG A 191 -4.13 15.25 -14.41
CA ARG A 191 -4.71 14.13 -15.15
C ARG A 191 -6.01 14.51 -15.85
N GLU A 192 -6.87 15.30 -15.21
CA GLU A 192 -8.10 15.74 -15.85
C GLU A 192 -7.83 16.71 -17.01
N ARG A 193 -6.85 17.60 -16.88
CA ARG A 193 -6.41 18.45 -18.01
C ARG A 193 -5.85 17.65 -19.17
N GLU A 194 -5.09 16.58 -18.89
CA GLU A 194 -4.63 15.63 -19.91
C GLU A 194 -5.83 15.00 -20.65
N ARG A 195 -6.87 14.57 -19.91
CA ARG A 195 -8.10 14.00 -20.48
C ARG A 195 -8.90 15.02 -21.30
N MET A 196 -9.02 16.26 -20.83
CA MET A 196 -9.70 17.34 -21.56
C MET A 196 -8.97 17.71 -22.86
N ALA A 197 -7.64 17.61 -22.88
CA ALA A 197 -6.83 17.89 -24.07
C ALA A 197 -6.71 16.69 -25.02
N PHE A 198 -7.11 15.50 -24.57
CA PHE A 198 -7.02 14.27 -25.34
C PHE A 198 -7.95 14.32 -26.57
N ARG A 199 -7.40 13.96 -27.73
CA ARG A 199 -8.16 13.80 -28.99
C ARG A 199 -8.10 12.34 -29.40
N ALA A 200 -9.26 11.72 -29.53
CA ALA A 200 -9.36 10.33 -29.96
C ALA A 200 -8.99 10.19 -31.44
N ALA A 201 -8.26 9.13 -31.76
CA ALA A 201 -8.01 8.69 -33.13
C ALA A 201 -8.82 7.41 -33.39
N GLU A 202 -9.47 7.36 -34.55
CA GLU A 202 -10.14 6.15 -35.02
C GLU A 202 -9.17 5.30 -35.83
N TRP A 203 -9.08 4.01 -35.54
CA TRP A 203 -8.29 3.06 -36.30
C TRP A 203 -9.03 1.72 -36.32
N TRP A 204 -8.79 0.95 -37.38
CA TRP A 204 -9.40 -0.35 -37.57
C TRP A 204 -8.30 -1.43 -37.67
N ASP A 205 -8.65 -2.65 -37.29
CA ASP A 205 -7.89 -3.86 -37.58
C ASP A 205 -8.85 -4.97 -38.02
N LEU A 206 -8.30 -6.16 -38.27
CA LEU A 206 -9.07 -7.37 -38.52
C LEU A 206 -8.81 -8.37 -37.38
N LEU A 207 -9.89 -8.97 -36.88
CA LEU A 207 -9.84 -10.12 -35.99
C LEU A 207 -10.23 -11.35 -36.80
N GLY A 208 -9.27 -12.24 -37.05
CA GLY A 208 -9.51 -13.54 -37.68
C GLY A 208 -9.76 -14.60 -36.61
N THR A 209 -10.68 -15.51 -36.89
CA THR A 209 -10.87 -16.75 -36.12
C THR A 209 -10.36 -17.90 -36.98
N PHE A 210 -9.42 -18.67 -36.45
CA PHE A 210 -8.68 -19.69 -37.18
C PHE A 210 -8.87 -21.07 -36.54
N ASP A 211 -8.88 -22.11 -37.36
CA ASP A 211 -8.84 -23.51 -36.90
C ASP A 211 -7.46 -24.15 -37.14
N PRO A 212 -7.02 -25.13 -36.32
CA PRO A 212 -7.80 -25.98 -35.42
C PRO A 212 -8.04 -25.43 -34.00
N GLU A 213 -9.05 -25.98 -33.33
CA GLU A 213 -9.47 -25.67 -31.95
C GLU A 213 -9.98 -24.24 -31.74
N SER A 214 -10.31 -23.54 -32.83
CA SER A 214 -10.81 -22.16 -32.85
C SER A 214 -10.02 -21.19 -31.96
N PHE A 215 -9.08 -20.46 -32.55
CA PHE A 215 -8.32 -19.40 -31.88
C PHE A 215 -8.40 -18.08 -32.66
N GLU A 216 -8.39 -16.96 -31.95
CA GLU A 216 -8.40 -15.65 -32.61
C GLU A 216 -6.98 -15.10 -32.78
N ALA A 217 -6.74 -14.42 -33.90
CA ALA A 217 -5.54 -13.64 -34.15
C ALA A 217 -5.90 -12.27 -34.74
N ARG A 218 -5.17 -11.23 -34.36
CA ARG A 218 -5.38 -9.86 -34.88
C ARG A 218 -4.40 -9.53 -35.98
N LEU A 219 -4.84 -8.80 -37.00
CA LEU A 219 -3.98 -8.31 -38.06
C LEU A 219 -2.83 -7.46 -37.50
N VAL A 220 -1.61 -7.74 -37.95
CA VAL A 220 -0.39 -7.07 -37.51
C VAL A 220 0.25 -6.29 -38.64
N SER A 221 0.26 -6.83 -39.86
CA SER A 221 0.84 -6.15 -41.01
C SER A 221 0.17 -6.54 -42.32
N VAL A 222 0.26 -5.62 -43.29
CA VAL A 222 -0.10 -5.81 -44.70
C VAL A 222 1.11 -5.40 -45.53
N ASP A 223 1.55 -6.24 -46.46
CA ASP A 223 2.75 -6.07 -47.30
C ASP A 223 4.02 -5.70 -46.52
N GLY A 224 4.14 -6.28 -45.32
CA GLY A 224 5.25 -6.02 -44.39
C GLY A 224 5.16 -4.66 -43.65
N GLN A 225 4.15 -3.83 -43.93
CA GLN A 225 3.91 -2.60 -43.20
C GLN A 225 3.00 -2.87 -41.99
N ARG A 226 3.44 -2.44 -40.80
CA ARG A 226 2.69 -2.65 -39.54
C ARG A 226 1.40 -1.84 -39.52
N VAL A 227 0.29 -2.47 -39.14
CA VAL A 227 -0.99 -1.80 -38.86
C VAL A 227 -0.90 -1.05 -37.52
N ALA A 228 -1.33 0.21 -37.51
CA ALA A 228 -1.33 1.06 -36.32
C ALA A 228 -2.35 0.57 -35.29
N GLN A 229 -1.95 0.57 -34.02
CA GLN A 229 -2.80 0.27 -32.86
C GLN A 229 -2.90 1.50 -31.95
N GLY A 230 -3.75 1.45 -30.93
CA GLY A 230 -3.94 2.57 -29.98
C GLY A 230 -2.64 3.13 -29.37
N ARG A 231 -1.61 2.30 -29.17
CA ARG A 231 -0.29 2.72 -28.65
C ARG A 231 0.55 3.55 -29.63
N ASP A 232 0.21 3.52 -30.91
CA ASP A 232 0.94 4.23 -31.98
C ASP A 232 0.47 5.68 -32.13
N PHE A 233 -0.61 6.07 -31.45
CA PHE A 233 -1.17 7.42 -31.47
C PHE A 233 -0.74 8.24 -30.25
N GLY A 234 -0.58 9.55 -30.46
CA GLY A 234 -0.42 10.51 -29.39
C GLY A 234 -1.72 10.87 -28.68
N PRO A 235 -1.63 11.64 -27.56
CA PRO A 235 -2.79 12.23 -26.93
C PRO A 235 -3.45 13.31 -27.81
N ASP A 236 -2.79 13.76 -28.87
CA ASP A 236 -3.34 14.63 -29.92
C ASP A 236 -4.08 13.87 -31.02
N GLY A 237 -4.13 12.53 -30.96
CA GLY A 237 -4.75 11.68 -31.97
C GLY A 237 -3.90 11.49 -33.23
N GLU A 238 -2.68 12.04 -33.24
CA GLU A 238 -1.77 11.95 -34.38
C GLU A 238 -0.89 10.70 -34.28
N LEU A 239 -0.59 10.11 -35.43
CA LEU A 239 0.25 8.91 -35.51
C LEU A 239 1.70 9.29 -35.23
N ARG A 240 2.35 8.54 -34.33
CA ARG A 240 3.73 8.81 -33.85
C ARG A 240 4.75 7.80 -34.33
N THR A 241 4.32 6.80 -35.08
CA THR A 241 5.16 5.71 -35.56
C THR A 241 5.03 5.58 -37.07
N GLU A 242 5.86 4.73 -37.67
CA GLU A 242 5.83 4.42 -39.11
C GLU A 242 4.76 3.37 -39.48
N ALA A 243 3.94 2.93 -38.51
CA ALA A 243 2.79 2.08 -38.78
C ALA A 243 1.79 2.83 -39.69
N PHE A 244 0.97 2.11 -40.47
CA PHE A 244 -0.10 2.74 -41.24
C PHE A 244 -1.45 2.55 -40.56
N ARG A 245 -2.29 3.57 -40.70
CA ARG A 245 -3.64 3.58 -40.15
C ARG A 245 -4.60 2.95 -41.16
N LEU A 246 -5.29 1.89 -40.75
CA LEU A 246 -6.48 1.38 -41.45
C LEU A 246 -7.72 2.16 -40.97
N ASP A 247 -8.57 2.54 -41.92
CA ASP A 247 -9.91 3.04 -41.67
C ASP A 247 -10.95 1.93 -41.92
N GLU A 248 -12.23 2.25 -41.68
CA GLU A 248 -13.32 1.28 -41.82
C GLU A 248 -13.40 0.69 -43.24
N ALA A 249 -13.29 1.54 -44.26
CA ALA A 249 -13.44 1.12 -45.64
C ALA A 249 -12.28 0.22 -46.07
N ALA A 250 -11.04 0.57 -45.70
CA ALA A 250 -9.86 -0.22 -45.97
C ALA A 250 -9.91 -1.57 -45.23
N ALA A 251 -10.33 -1.58 -43.96
CA ALA A 251 -10.45 -2.80 -43.18
C ALA A 251 -11.53 -3.74 -43.75
N ARG A 252 -12.75 -3.24 -43.99
CA ARG A 252 -13.83 -4.04 -44.59
C ARG A 252 -13.44 -4.58 -45.97
N GLY A 253 -12.86 -3.74 -46.82
CA GLY A 253 -12.38 -4.16 -48.13
C GLY A 253 -11.29 -5.23 -48.03
N LEU A 254 -10.37 -5.11 -47.06
CA LEU A 254 -9.36 -6.13 -46.83
C LEU A 254 -9.99 -7.44 -46.37
N ALA A 255 -10.99 -7.41 -45.47
CA ALA A 255 -11.72 -8.59 -45.03
C ALA A 255 -12.42 -9.32 -46.18
N GLU A 256 -13.11 -8.59 -47.07
CA GLU A 256 -13.75 -9.16 -48.27
C GLU A 256 -12.74 -9.87 -49.18
N ARG A 257 -11.53 -9.33 -49.32
CA ARG A 257 -10.46 -9.92 -50.14
C ARG A 257 -9.77 -11.13 -49.48
N LEU A 258 -10.04 -11.37 -48.21
CA LEU A 258 -9.59 -12.56 -47.48
C LEU A 258 -10.62 -13.70 -47.49
N GLU A 259 -11.82 -13.48 -48.02
CA GLU A 259 -12.81 -14.56 -48.15
C GLU A 259 -12.27 -15.69 -49.03
N GLY A 260 -12.14 -16.88 -48.43
CA GLY A 260 -11.57 -18.06 -49.10
C GLY A 260 -10.05 -18.03 -49.28
N ALA A 261 -9.34 -17.08 -48.66
CA ALA A 261 -7.88 -17.06 -48.63
C ALA A 261 -7.34 -18.24 -47.82
N ALA A 262 -6.21 -18.80 -48.26
CA ALA A 262 -5.51 -19.84 -47.50
C ALA A 262 -4.54 -19.19 -46.50
N PHE A 263 -4.57 -19.67 -45.27
CA PHE A 263 -3.65 -19.24 -44.22
C PHE A 263 -2.74 -20.39 -43.77
N HIS A 264 -1.56 -20.03 -43.29
CA HIS A 264 -0.64 -20.97 -42.67
C HIS A 264 0.14 -20.30 -41.54
N VAL A 265 0.71 -21.12 -40.67
CA VAL A 265 1.55 -20.64 -39.58
C VAL A 265 2.91 -20.24 -40.14
N GLY A 266 3.16 -18.94 -40.25
CA GLY A 266 4.43 -18.40 -40.73
C GLY A 266 5.55 -18.48 -39.69
N ARG A 267 5.21 -18.30 -38.39
CA ARG A 267 6.19 -18.36 -37.31
C ARG A 267 5.57 -18.80 -35.98
N VAL A 268 6.31 -19.59 -35.21
CA VAL A 268 5.96 -19.95 -33.83
C VAL A 268 7.09 -19.62 -32.87
N GLU A 269 6.84 -18.72 -31.92
CA GLU A 269 7.78 -18.40 -30.84
C GLU A 269 7.28 -18.93 -29.50
N ARG A 270 8.16 -19.59 -28.75
CA ARG A 270 7.88 -20.20 -27.45
C ARG A 270 8.87 -19.65 -26.44
N LYS A 271 8.40 -18.88 -25.46
CA LYS A 271 9.24 -18.27 -24.43
C LYS A 271 8.85 -18.76 -23.04
N PRO A 272 9.82 -19.18 -22.19
CA PRO A 272 9.56 -19.44 -20.78
C PRO A 272 9.01 -18.19 -20.10
N TYR A 273 7.93 -18.36 -19.34
CA TYR A 273 7.34 -17.33 -18.49
C TYR A 273 7.68 -17.63 -17.04
N VAL A 274 8.16 -16.61 -16.32
CA VAL A 274 8.42 -16.68 -14.89
C VAL A 274 7.87 -15.42 -14.24
N ARG A 275 6.97 -15.57 -13.28
CA ARG A 275 6.47 -14.48 -12.43
C ARG A 275 6.85 -14.74 -10.99
N ARG A 276 7.54 -13.76 -10.41
CA ARG A 276 7.98 -13.81 -9.00
C ARG A 276 6.85 -13.37 -8.07
N PRO A 277 6.75 -13.96 -6.86
CA PRO A 277 5.84 -13.48 -5.85
C PRO A 277 6.18 -12.06 -5.43
N SER A 278 5.15 -11.25 -5.27
CA SER A 278 5.31 -9.89 -4.79
C SER A 278 5.76 -9.84 -3.32
N PRO A 279 6.41 -8.75 -2.88
CA PRO A 279 6.85 -8.60 -1.50
C PRO A 279 5.69 -8.61 -0.49
N PRO A 280 5.99 -8.89 0.80
CA PRO A 280 5.09 -8.62 1.92
C PRO A 280 4.56 -7.17 1.90
N PHE A 281 3.43 -6.93 2.56
CA PHE A 281 2.84 -5.61 2.53
C PHE A 281 3.67 -4.57 3.29
N MET A 282 3.87 -3.42 2.66
CA MET A 282 4.04 -2.13 3.35
C MET A 282 2.73 -1.34 3.30
N THR A 283 2.65 -0.19 3.98
CA THR A 283 1.45 0.64 4.08
C THR A 283 0.81 0.94 2.73
N SER A 284 1.62 1.39 1.77
CA SER A 284 1.14 1.84 0.46
C SER A 284 0.61 0.69 -0.41
N THR A 285 1.23 -0.50 -0.34
CA THR A 285 0.76 -1.68 -1.07
C THR A 285 -0.47 -2.30 -0.44
N LEU A 286 -0.59 -2.25 0.90
CA LEU A 286 -1.79 -2.71 1.59
C LEU A 286 -3.01 -1.87 1.19
N GLN A 287 -2.87 -0.53 1.20
CA GLN A 287 -3.94 0.38 0.79
C GLN A 287 -4.36 0.17 -0.67
N GLN A 288 -3.40 -0.04 -1.57
CA GLN A 288 -3.69 -0.32 -2.98
C GLN A 288 -4.47 -1.63 -3.15
N GLU A 289 -3.99 -2.73 -2.57
CA GLU A 289 -4.65 -4.03 -2.74
C GLU A 289 -6.00 -4.11 -2.00
N ALA A 290 -6.13 -3.49 -0.83
CA ALA A 290 -7.42 -3.37 -0.15
C ALA A 290 -8.43 -2.54 -0.98
N SER A 291 -7.97 -1.49 -1.67
CA SER A 291 -8.82 -0.72 -2.59
C SER A 291 -9.24 -1.55 -3.81
N ARG A 292 -8.32 -2.30 -4.43
CA ARG A 292 -8.60 -3.10 -5.63
C ARG A 292 -9.49 -4.29 -5.34
N LYS A 293 -9.19 -5.04 -4.27
CA LYS A 293 -9.84 -6.33 -3.98
C LYS A 293 -11.03 -6.21 -3.04
N LEU A 294 -10.93 -5.36 -2.02
CA LEU A 294 -11.95 -5.24 -0.97
C LEU A 294 -12.79 -3.97 -1.13
N ARG A 295 -12.46 -3.11 -2.10
CA ARG A 295 -13.14 -1.82 -2.33
C ARG A 295 -13.08 -0.87 -1.13
N TYR A 296 -12.06 -1.04 -0.28
CA TYR A 296 -11.86 -0.18 0.88
C TYR A 296 -11.09 1.10 0.49
N SER A 297 -11.57 2.24 0.98
CA SER A 297 -10.79 3.48 0.92
C SER A 297 -9.51 3.34 1.76
N ALA A 298 -8.51 4.18 1.48
CA ALA A 298 -7.29 4.23 2.30
C ALA A 298 -7.61 4.47 3.79
N GLN A 299 -8.59 5.35 4.09
CA GLN A 299 -9.01 5.63 5.47
C GLN A 299 -9.65 4.40 6.14
N THR A 300 -10.53 3.68 5.44
CA THR A 300 -11.14 2.45 5.96
C THR A 300 -10.08 1.38 6.20
N THR A 301 -9.18 1.18 5.24
CA THR A 301 -8.07 0.22 5.36
C THR A 301 -7.22 0.49 6.60
N MET A 302 -6.77 1.74 6.79
CA MET A 302 -5.93 2.08 7.95
C MET A 302 -6.67 1.96 9.29
N ARG A 303 -7.98 2.27 9.32
CA ARG A 303 -8.80 2.11 10.54
C ARG A 303 -8.93 0.63 10.93
N LEU A 304 -9.16 -0.26 9.96
CA LEU A 304 -9.26 -1.70 10.19
C LEU A 304 -7.89 -2.27 10.60
N ALA A 305 -6.82 -1.88 9.90
CA ALA A 305 -5.46 -2.29 10.23
C ALA A 305 -5.03 -1.83 11.64
N GLN A 306 -5.38 -0.61 12.06
CA GLN A 306 -5.14 -0.13 13.42
C GLN A 306 -5.79 -1.07 14.44
N ARG A 307 -7.06 -1.46 14.23
CA ARG A 307 -7.76 -2.37 15.16
C ARG A 307 -7.14 -3.76 15.16
N LEU A 308 -6.74 -4.29 14.00
CA LEU A 308 -6.03 -5.56 13.93
C LEU A 308 -4.70 -5.51 14.71
N TYR A 309 -3.93 -4.43 14.57
CA TYR A 309 -2.68 -4.24 15.30
C TYR A 309 -2.90 -4.10 16.81
N GLU A 310 -3.83 -3.24 17.24
CA GLU A 310 -4.09 -2.98 18.67
C GLU A 310 -4.63 -4.21 19.43
N ASN A 311 -5.23 -5.16 18.71
CA ASN A 311 -5.69 -6.44 19.25
C ASN A 311 -4.71 -7.60 18.94
N GLY A 312 -3.49 -7.32 18.48
CA GLY A 312 -2.41 -8.30 18.34
C GLY A 312 -2.56 -9.29 17.18
N TYR A 313 -3.29 -8.93 16.12
CA TYR A 313 -3.45 -9.79 14.93
C TYR A 313 -2.36 -9.56 13.89
N ILE A 314 -1.88 -8.32 13.73
CA ILE A 314 -0.87 -7.95 12.72
C ILE A 314 0.21 -7.08 13.34
N THR A 315 1.36 -7.02 12.67
CA THR A 315 2.41 -6.03 12.95
C THR A 315 1.96 -4.60 12.65
N TYR A 316 2.78 -3.65 13.09
CA TYR A 316 2.52 -2.23 12.92
C TYR A 316 2.28 -1.84 11.45
N MET A 317 1.12 -1.22 11.19
CA MET A 317 0.61 -0.98 9.84
C MET A 317 1.14 0.29 9.17
N ARG A 318 1.97 1.09 9.83
CA ARG A 318 2.60 2.30 9.26
C ARG A 318 4.08 2.07 9.01
N THR A 319 4.35 1.20 8.05
CA THR A 319 5.71 0.81 7.63
C THR A 319 5.94 1.08 6.14
N ASP A 320 7.17 1.42 5.77
CA ASP A 320 7.69 1.41 4.38
C ASP A 320 8.59 0.19 4.11
N SER A 321 8.77 -0.68 5.10
CA SER A 321 9.55 -1.92 5.03
C SER A 321 8.73 -3.06 4.44
N THR A 322 9.43 -3.92 3.70
CA THR A 322 8.93 -5.20 3.19
C THR A 322 9.66 -6.39 3.82
N THR A 323 10.52 -6.12 4.79
CA THR A 323 11.36 -7.11 5.47
C THR A 323 10.52 -7.95 6.42
N LEU A 324 10.79 -9.25 6.48
CA LEU A 324 10.26 -10.15 7.51
C LEU A 324 11.39 -10.56 8.44
N SER A 325 11.07 -10.73 9.71
CA SER A 325 11.95 -11.32 10.72
C SER A 325 12.17 -12.82 10.45
N GLU A 326 13.19 -13.42 11.06
CA GLU A 326 13.45 -14.86 10.89
C GLU A 326 12.29 -15.74 11.35
N SER A 327 11.61 -15.38 12.44
CA SER A 327 10.45 -16.13 12.92
C SER A 327 9.28 -16.00 11.95
N ALA A 328 9.02 -14.80 11.41
CA ALA A 328 8.00 -14.59 10.40
C ALA A 328 8.29 -15.33 9.07
N LEU A 329 9.55 -15.36 8.63
CA LEU A 329 9.97 -16.14 7.47
C LEU A 329 9.68 -17.63 7.67
N THR A 330 10.02 -18.15 8.86
CA THR A 330 9.78 -19.54 9.23
C THR A 330 8.28 -19.85 9.25
N ALA A 331 7.49 -19.05 9.97
CA ALA A 331 6.04 -19.21 10.07
C ALA A 331 5.34 -19.18 8.70
N ALA A 332 5.71 -18.23 7.83
CA ALA A 332 5.15 -18.13 6.48
C ALA A 332 5.46 -19.37 5.64
N ARG A 333 6.69 -19.90 5.72
CA ARG A 333 7.12 -21.10 4.99
C ARG A 333 6.46 -22.37 5.50
N GLU A 334 6.31 -22.51 6.81
CA GLU A 334 5.60 -23.63 7.42
C GLU A 334 4.13 -23.65 7.00
N GLN A 335 3.46 -22.50 7.01
CA GLN A 335 2.08 -22.41 6.54
C GLN A 335 1.96 -22.66 5.04
N ALA A 336 2.85 -22.11 4.22
CA ALA A 336 2.89 -22.41 2.79
C ALA A 336 3.04 -23.93 2.55
N THR A 337 3.93 -24.58 3.30
CA THR A 337 4.15 -26.03 3.23
C THR A 337 2.91 -26.82 3.66
N SER A 338 2.27 -26.41 4.76
CA SER A 338 1.09 -27.09 5.29
C SER A 338 -0.13 -26.99 4.36
N LEU A 339 -0.27 -25.88 3.63
CA LEU A 339 -1.45 -25.60 2.79
C LEU A 339 -1.28 -26.07 1.36
N PHE A 340 -0.08 -25.91 0.79
CA PHE A 340 0.18 -26.13 -0.63
C PHE A 340 1.17 -27.27 -0.89
N GLY A 341 1.86 -27.77 0.15
CA GLY A 341 2.89 -28.80 0.05
C GLY A 341 4.30 -28.23 -0.13
N ALA A 342 5.30 -29.04 0.21
CA ALA A 342 6.72 -28.65 0.16
C ALA A 342 7.18 -28.22 -1.24
N ASP A 343 6.56 -28.76 -2.29
CA ASP A 343 6.87 -28.41 -3.68
C ASP A 343 6.55 -26.95 -4.04
N PHE A 344 5.72 -26.27 -3.25
CA PHE A 344 5.38 -24.86 -3.44
C PHE A 344 6.31 -23.90 -2.69
N VAL A 345 7.24 -24.40 -1.88
CA VAL A 345 8.16 -23.59 -1.08
C VAL A 345 9.59 -23.70 -1.63
N PRO A 346 10.28 -22.58 -1.88
CA PRO A 346 11.67 -22.61 -2.32
C PRO A 346 12.59 -23.13 -1.20
N PRO A 347 13.73 -23.76 -1.52
CA PRO A 347 14.64 -24.31 -0.52
C PRO A 347 15.17 -23.22 0.43
N GLU A 348 15.47 -22.04 -0.11
CA GLU A 348 15.94 -20.88 0.66
C GLU A 348 14.81 -19.87 0.92
N PRO A 349 14.81 -19.16 2.07
CA PRO A 349 13.83 -18.12 2.35
C PRO A 349 14.00 -16.93 1.41
N ARG A 350 12.87 -16.34 0.99
CA ARG A 350 12.88 -15.14 0.15
C ARG A 350 12.98 -13.90 1.01
N ARG A 351 14.05 -13.13 0.83
CA ARG A 351 14.29 -11.86 1.52
C ARG A 351 13.97 -10.70 0.59
N TYR A 352 13.13 -9.78 1.07
CA TYR A 352 12.72 -8.59 0.34
C TYR A 352 13.30 -7.36 1.00
N GLU A 353 14.59 -7.13 0.74
CA GLU A 353 15.29 -5.97 1.29
C GLU A 353 15.01 -4.73 0.44
N ARG A 354 14.60 -3.67 1.13
CA ARG A 354 14.50 -2.34 0.56
C ARG A 354 15.18 -1.36 1.49
N LYS A 355 15.89 -0.39 0.93
CA LYS A 355 16.45 0.71 1.72
C LYS A 355 15.31 1.55 2.31
N VAL A 356 15.04 1.34 3.59
CA VAL A 356 14.11 2.14 4.39
C VAL A 356 14.70 3.55 4.54
N LYS A 357 13.87 4.60 4.39
CA LYS A 357 14.37 5.99 4.42
C LYS A 357 14.85 6.41 5.81
N ASN A 358 14.27 5.84 6.86
CA ASN A 358 14.64 6.13 8.25
C ASN A 358 14.83 4.82 9.01
N ALA A 359 16.08 4.39 9.17
CA ALA A 359 16.40 3.12 9.83
C ALA A 359 16.01 3.09 11.33
N GLN A 360 15.74 4.25 11.95
CA GLN A 360 15.23 4.35 13.32
C GLN A 360 13.73 4.06 13.42
N GLU A 361 12.98 4.24 12.32
CA GLU A 361 11.56 3.85 12.17
C GLU A 361 11.46 2.50 11.43
N ALA A 362 12.53 1.68 11.43
CA ALA A 362 12.60 0.45 10.64
C ALA A 362 11.72 -0.65 11.23
N HIS A 363 10.45 -0.58 10.87
CA HIS A 363 9.47 -1.61 11.16
C HIS A 363 9.70 -2.86 10.30
N GLU A 364 9.07 -3.95 10.72
CA GLU A 364 8.82 -5.11 9.86
C GLU A 364 7.75 -4.76 8.79
N ALA A 365 7.59 -5.63 7.80
CA ALA A 365 6.42 -5.60 6.93
C ALA A 365 5.12 -5.79 7.73
N ILE A 366 4.01 -5.39 7.12
CA ILE A 366 2.66 -5.69 7.61
C ILE A 366 2.37 -7.18 7.34
N ARG A 367 2.35 -7.97 8.41
CA ARG A 367 2.17 -9.42 8.42
C ARG A 367 1.32 -9.85 9.62
N PRO A 368 0.81 -11.09 9.68
CA PRO A 368 0.21 -11.62 10.89
C PRO A 368 1.20 -11.63 12.07
N SER A 369 0.72 -11.38 13.28
CA SER A 369 1.54 -11.37 14.50
C SER A 369 1.90 -12.77 15.03
N GLY A 370 2.98 -12.83 15.80
CA GLY A 370 3.45 -14.01 16.53
C GLY A 370 4.26 -15.00 15.67
N ASP A 371 4.96 -15.90 16.38
CA ASP A 371 5.80 -16.94 15.75
C ASP A 371 4.99 -18.04 15.08
N ARG A 372 3.69 -18.12 15.38
CA ARG A 372 2.70 -18.89 14.62
C ARG A 372 1.58 -17.95 14.22
N PHE A 373 1.38 -17.79 12.91
CA PHE A 373 0.25 -17.01 12.42
C PHE A 373 -1.06 -17.74 12.71
N ARG A 374 -2.03 -17.04 13.29
CA ARG A 374 -3.42 -17.53 13.35
C ARG A 374 -3.94 -17.70 11.93
N THR A 375 -4.70 -18.77 11.66
CA THR A 375 -5.31 -18.93 10.33
C THR A 375 -6.51 -17.98 10.20
N PRO A 376 -6.91 -17.59 8.98
CA PRO A 376 -8.13 -16.81 8.78
C PRO A 376 -9.36 -17.46 9.43
N GLN A 377 -9.44 -18.79 9.49
CA GLN A 377 -10.53 -19.51 10.15
C GLN A 377 -10.51 -19.32 11.67
N GLU A 378 -9.33 -19.31 12.30
CA GLU A 378 -9.19 -19.06 13.73
C GLU A 378 -9.62 -17.63 14.11
N VAL A 379 -9.34 -16.65 13.24
CA VAL A 379 -9.64 -15.23 13.50
C VAL A 379 -11.10 -14.84 13.22
N ARG A 380 -11.81 -15.59 12.37
CA ARG A 380 -13.15 -15.23 11.84
C ARG A 380 -14.22 -14.94 12.91
N GLY A 381 -14.12 -15.57 14.08
CA GLY A 381 -15.05 -15.37 15.19
C GLY A 381 -14.66 -14.27 16.18
N GLU A 382 -13.44 -13.73 16.06
CA GLU A 382 -12.86 -12.79 17.03
C GLU A 382 -12.87 -11.33 16.53
N VAL A 383 -13.07 -11.13 15.22
CA VAL A 383 -13.04 -9.82 14.55
C VAL A 383 -14.27 -9.61 13.67
N SER A 384 -14.53 -8.37 13.27
CA SER A 384 -15.60 -8.06 12.33
C SER A 384 -15.32 -8.62 10.92
N PRO A 385 -16.34 -8.80 10.05
CA PRO A 385 -16.13 -9.31 8.68
C PRO A 385 -15.12 -8.49 7.87
N ASP A 386 -15.10 -7.16 8.03
CA ASP A 386 -14.16 -6.30 7.30
C ASP A 386 -12.72 -6.42 7.82
N GLU A 387 -12.55 -6.58 9.14
CA GLU A 387 -11.25 -6.88 9.76
C GLU A 387 -10.75 -8.26 9.34
N HIS A 388 -11.65 -9.24 9.27
CA HIS A 388 -11.33 -10.60 8.81
C HIS A 388 -10.86 -10.59 7.35
N ALA A 389 -11.57 -9.91 6.45
CA ALA A 389 -11.17 -9.81 5.04
C ALA A 389 -9.81 -9.12 4.86
N LEU A 390 -9.54 -8.06 5.63
CA LEU A 390 -8.23 -7.39 5.59
C LEU A 390 -7.11 -8.27 6.18
N TYR A 391 -7.40 -9.00 7.27
CA TYR A 391 -6.48 -9.96 7.86
C TYR A 391 -6.13 -11.08 6.88
N GLU A 392 -7.14 -11.68 6.25
CA GLU A 392 -6.95 -12.72 5.23
C GLU A 392 -6.11 -12.21 4.06
N LEU A 393 -6.35 -10.97 3.60
CA LEU A 393 -5.52 -10.35 2.55
C LEU A 393 -4.04 -10.26 2.97
N ILE A 394 -3.77 -9.80 4.19
CA ILE A 394 -2.41 -9.69 4.75
C ILE A 394 -1.76 -11.07 4.89
N TRP A 395 -2.52 -12.04 5.40
CA TRP A 395 -2.09 -13.42 5.61
C TRP A 395 -1.71 -14.10 4.29
N MET A 396 -2.59 -14.05 3.29
CA MET A 396 -2.34 -14.63 1.96
C MET A 396 -1.12 -13.99 1.29
N ARG A 397 -0.95 -12.66 1.39
CA ARG A 397 0.20 -11.94 0.83
C ARG A 397 1.51 -12.37 1.47
N THR A 398 1.51 -12.54 2.79
CA THR A 398 2.70 -12.94 3.55
C THR A 398 3.15 -14.35 3.17
N ILE A 399 2.22 -15.30 3.11
CA ILE A 399 2.50 -16.69 2.71
C ILE A 399 2.99 -16.74 1.25
N ALA A 400 2.28 -16.09 0.33
CA ALA A 400 2.64 -16.06 -1.08
C ALA A 400 4.05 -15.51 -1.32
N SER A 401 4.49 -14.53 -0.51
CA SER A 401 5.86 -13.99 -0.60
C SER A 401 6.95 -15.03 -0.38
N GLN A 402 6.65 -16.14 0.29
CA GLN A 402 7.60 -17.22 0.56
C GLN A 402 7.39 -18.45 -0.34
N MET A 403 6.55 -18.37 -1.37
CA MET A 403 6.29 -19.48 -2.30
C MET A 403 7.21 -19.44 -3.55
N LYS A 404 7.23 -20.52 -4.33
CA LYS A 404 7.96 -20.59 -5.61
C LYS A 404 7.35 -19.66 -6.65
N ASP A 405 8.17 -19.30 -7.63
CA ASP A 405 7.73 -18.52 -8.79
C ASP A 405 6.62 -19.26 -9.55
N ALA A 406 5.67 -18.52 -10.10
CA ALA A 406 4.78 -19.07 -11.12
C ALA A 406 5.58 -19.24 -12.41
N GLN A 407 5.40 -20.38 -13.07
CA GLN A 407 6.11 -20.74 -14.29
C GLN A 407 5.10 -21.11 -15.36
N GLY A 408 5.47 -20.85 -16.60
CA GLY A 408 4.64 -21.13 -17.74
C GLY A 408 5.38 -20.97 -19.04
N GLN A 409 4.61 -20.85 -20.10
CA GLN A 409 5.12 -20.65 -21.44
C GLN A 409 4.20 -19.67 -22.17
N THR A 410 4.80 -18.62 -22.73
CA THR A 410 4.13 -17.75 -23.68
C THR A 410 4.39 -18.27 -25.08
N VAL A 411 3.33 -18.52 -25.84
CA VAL A 411 3.35 -18.91 -27.23
C VAL A 411 2.86 -17.73 -28.06
N SER A 412 3.64 -17.33 -29.05
CA SER A 412 3.27 -16.30 -30.02
C SER A 412 3.25 -16.90 -31.43
N LEU A 413 2.10 -16.81 -32.08
CA LEU A 413 1.88 -17.29 -33.44
C LEU A 413 1.83 -16.12 -34.41
N ARG A 414 2.50 -16.27 -35.57
CA ARG A 414 2.29 -15.44 -36.76
C ARG A 414 1.60 -16.28 -37.81
N ILE A 415 0.41 -15.88 -38.20
CA ILE A 415 -0.38 -16.53 -39.25
C ILE A 415 -0.23 -15.69 -40.52
N ALA A 416 0.33 -16.29 -41.56
CA ALA A 416 0.54 -15.66 -42.85
C ALA A 416 -0.59 -16.05 -43.81
N GLY A 417 -1.06 -15.08 -44.59
CA GLY A 417 -2.04 -15.30 -45.64
C GLY A 417 -1.81 -14.32 -46.80
N GLU A 418 -2.40 -14.64 -47.94
CA GLU A 418 -2.40 -13.77 -49.12
C GLU A 418 -3.86 -13.51 -49.52
N SER A 419 -4.20 -12.25 -49.78
CA SER A 419 -5.54 -11.91 -50.27
C SER A 419 -5.76 -12.44 -51.68
N ASN A 420 -7.02 -12.47 -52.14
CA ASN A 420 -7.34 -12.80 -53.53
C ASN A 420 -6.83 -11.77 -54.57
N THR A 421 -6.26 -10.65 -54.12
CA THR A 421 -5.64 -9.61 -54.96
C THR A 421 -4.13 -9.48 -54.77
N GLY A 422 -3.50 -10.36 -53.99
CA GLY A 422 -2.04 -10.48 -53.88
C GLY A 422 -1.37 -9.66 -52.77
N GLU A 423 -2.14 -9.06 -51.86
CA GLU A 423 -1.55 -8.46 -50.64
C GLU A 423 -1.12 -9.58 -49.68
N SER A 424 0.05 -9.43 -49.06
CA SER A 424 0.57 -10.34 -48.02
C SER A 424 0.17 -9.86 -46.63
N LEU A 425 -0.47 -10.71 -45.83
CA LEU A 425 -0.95 -10.36 -44.49
C LEU A 425 -0.28 -11.22 -43.43
N GLU A 426 -0.08 -10.62 -42.25
CA GLU A 426 0.33 -11.32 -41.04
C GLU A 426 -0.65 -11.03 -39.91
N PHE A 427 -1.25 -12.07 -39.35
CA PHE A 427 -2.03 -12.02 -38.11
C PHE A 427 -1.18 -12.51 -36.94
N GLY A 428 -1.43 -11.99 -35.75
CA GLY A 428 -0.74 -12.33 -34.52
C GLY A 428 -1.68 -12.82 -33.43
N ALA A 429 -1.34 -13.95 -32.83
CA ALA A 429 -1.96 -14.45 -31.60
C ALA A 429 -0.88 -14.66 -30.54
N SER A 430 -1.19 -14.36 -29.28
CA SER A 430 -0.32 -14.64 -28.14
C SER A 430 -1.14 -15.24 -27.02
N GLY A 431 -0.59 -16.26 -26.36
CA GLY A 431 -1.22 -16.93 -25.25
C GLY A 431 -0.20 -17.42 -24.24
N THR A 432 -0.51 -17.28 -22.95
CA THR A 432 0.34 -17.75 -21.86
C THR A 432 -0.34 -18.91 -21.16
N VAL A 433 0.36 -20.03 -21.05
CA VAL A 433 -0.08 -21.20 -20.29
C VAL A 433 0.77 -21.31 -19.03
N ILE A 434 0.13 -21.27 -17.86
CA ILE A 434 0.80 -21.47 -16.58
C ILE A 434 0.97 -22.98 -16.36
N THR A 435 2.21 -23.44 -16.36
CA THR A 435 2.56 -24.86 -16.12
C THR A 435 2.73 -25.16 -14.64
N PHE A 436 3.06 -24.15 -13.84
CA PHE A 436 3.16 -24.25 -12.40
C PHE A 436 2.70 -22.95 -11.74
N ARG A 437 1.62 -23.00 -10.96
CA ARG A 437 1.01 -21.80 -10.37
C ARG A 437 1.89 -21.13 -9.32
N GLY A 438 2.76 -21.86 -8.63
CA GLY A 438 3.59 -21.31 -7.55
C GLY A 438 2.77 -20.47 -6.58
N PHE A 439 3.22 -19.26 -6.29
CA PHE A 439 2.53 -18.32 -5.40
C PHE A 439 1.11 -17.91 -5.85
N LEU A 440 0.74 -18.04 -7.14
CA LEU A 440 -0.61 -17.73 -7.65
C LEU A 440 -1.68 -18.73 -7.16
N ALA A 441 -1.27 -19.81 -6.48
CA ALA A 441 -2.19 -20.67 -5.73
C ALA A 441 -2.70 -20.01 -4.44
N ALA A 442 -1.92 -19.06 -3.88
CA ALA A 442 -2.27 -18.31 -2.68
C ALA A 442 -2.73 -16.90 -3.02
N TYR A 443 -1.95 -16.13 -3.79
CA TYR A 443 -2.20 -14.72 -3.96
C TYR A 443 -1.96 -14.26 -5.39
N GLU A 444 -2.90 -13.47 -5.90
CA GLU A 444 -2.77 -12.75 -7.17
C GLU A 444 -3.08 -11.27 -6.91
N GLU A 445 -2.32 -10.33 -7.45
CA GLU A 445 -2.59 -8.89 -7.26
C GLU A 445 -3.87 -8.46 -7.98
N GLY A 446 -4.61 -7.54 -7.36
CA GLY A 446 -5.77 -6.92 -7.98
C GLY A 446 -5.34 -5.99 -9.12
N ARG A 447 -6.24 -5.73 -10.06
CA ARG A 447 -6.06 -4.72 -11.10
C ARG A 447 -6.83 -3.45 -10.73
N ASP A 448 -6.36 -2.30 -11.22
CA ASP A 448 -7.17 -1.06 -11.18
C ASP A 448 -8.33 -1.22 -12.18
N ASP A 449 -9.56 -0.86 -11.80
CA ASP A 449 -10.77 -1.06 -12.65
C ASP A 449 -10.68 -0.40 -14.04
N ASP A 450 -9.92 0.70 -14.14
CA ASP A 450 -9.78 1.47 -15.37
C ASP A 450 -8.65 0.98 -16.30
N ARG A 451 -7.93 -0.09 -15.94
CA ARG A 451 -6.91 -0.68 -16.81
C ARG A 451 -7.45 -1.96 -17.46
N PRO A 452 -7.54 -2.04 -18.80
CA PRO A 452 -7.88 -3.30 -19.46
C PRO A 452 -6.88 -4.38 -19.04
N ALA A 453 -7.36 -5.62 -18.96
CA ALA A 453 -6.52 -6.79 -18.79
C ALA A 453 -5.36 -6.73 -19.79
N LYS A 454 -4.12 -6.90 -19.35
CA LYS A 454 -3.06 -7.27 -20.29
C LYS A 454 -3.36 -8.69 -20.74
N ASP A 455 -3.27 -8.95 -22.05
CA ASP A 455 -3.41 -10.30 -22.62
C ASP A 455 -2.49 -11.34 -21.93
N ASP A 456 -1.41 -10.90 -21.27
CA ASP A 456 -0.45 -11.75 -20.56
C ASP A 456 -0.95 -12.35 -19.23
N ASP A 457 -2.01 -11.81 -18.62
CA ASP A 457 -2.44 -12.21 -17.28
C ASP A 457 -3.67 -13.15 -17.28
N GLU A 458 -4.29 -13.41 -18.43
CA GLU A 458 -5.33 -14.45 -18.57
C GLU A 458 -4.72 -15.68 -19.25
N GLU A 459 -4.98 -16.87 -18.70
CA GLU A 459 -4.55 -18.12 -19.32
C GLU A 459 -5.27 -18.31 -20.67
N ARG A 460 -4.64 -17.84 -21.74
CA ARG A 460 -5.10 -18.07 -23.10
C ARG A 460 -4.33 -19.25 -23.69
N ARG A 461 -5.00 -20.38 -23.87
CA ARG A 461 -4.45 -21.53 -24.56
C ARG A 461 -4.52 -21.30 -26.05
N LEU A 462 -3.41 -21.56 -26.74
CA LEU A 462 -3.35 -21.62 -28.19
C LEU A 462 -3.14 -23.09 -28.60
N PRO A 463 -3.66 -23.52 -29.76
CA PRO A 463 -3.43 -24.87 -30.27
C PRO A 463 -1.93 -25.12 -30.48
N ASN A 464 -1.55 -26.39 -30.41
CA ASN A 464 -0.16 -26.78 -30.63
C ASN A 464 0.16 -26.83 -32.13
N LEU A 465 0.56 -25.69 -32.68
CA LEU A 465 0.91 -25.53 -34.09
C LEU A 465 2.43 -25.47 -34.32
N ALA A 466 2.85 -25.90 -35.51
CA ALA A 466 4.21 -25.81 -36.05
C ALA A 466 4.26 -24.84 -37.25
N GLU A 467 5.45 -24.37 -37.58
CA GLU A 467 5.65 -23.55 -38.78
C GLU A 467 5.30 -24.34 -40.04
N GLY A 468 4.52 -23.74 -40.93
CA GLY A 468 4.00 -24.35 -42.15
C GLY A 468 2.66 -25.07 -42.00
N ASP A 469 2.13 -25.23 -40.79
CA ASP A 469 0.79 -25.82 -40.59
C ASP A 469 -0.27 -24.96 -41.27
N ALA A 470 -1.18 -25.58 -42.02
CA ALA A 470 -2.34 -24.91 -42.58
C ALA A 470 -3.34 -24.56 -41.48
N VAL A 471 -3.92 -23.37 -41.57
CA VAL A 471 -5.03 -22.93 -40.71
C VAL A 471 -6.13 -22.36 -41.60
N GLU A 472 -7.38 -22.65 -41.27
CA GLU A 472 -8.57 -22.18 -42.01
C GLU A 472 -9.19 -20.96 -41.36
#